data_AF-A0A821TZE7-F1
#
_entry.id   AF-A0A821TZE7-F1
#
_cell.length_a   1.000
_cell.length_b   1.000
_cell.length_c   1.000
_cell.angle_alpha   90.00
_cell.angle_beta   90.00
_cell.angle_gamma   90.00
#
_symmetry.space_group_name_H-M   'P 1'
#
loop_
_entity.id
_entity.type
_entity.pdbx_description
1 polymer ?
#
loop_
_entity_poly.entity_id
_entity_poly.type
_entity_poly.pdbx_seq_one_letter_code
_entity_poly.pdbx_strand_id
1 'polypeptide(L)'
;MKRRPKKWVSDSNSGSLITYGKVRPKRPKVLQWEGSFLIGQLLANIFVFNFGNRLCYAPTEITMSVESNFDQDMVDEQSTIDKSANAVYYGTSLADIPNIIRTPPILSDMQDIHDPDHVFLIKPFKYDPSNPDREPEPIHGMEKYMDAWDDDHVRLPCSLGNVTRDGRHIWPIIQKALAQLKQKCDEKTVTVHDIKTTIQESNGMNFEIRCLKQLINQVFSAEERAIFLYTILSKMISLALNVGTICGQPPRLLRQESNRSVTMSQRQASSLLACGFFCLFPEPHNRHSTYQSLNFTHLLKSGAPWKIEKLKCILHYFRRISEDMPKGVLTFRRFSFLKNSDPKWIESQVPLSNIHMIANATIEDQHGFLQVDFANEYIGGGVMNEGIVQEEIRFTI
;
A
#
# COMPACT_ATOMS: atom_id res chain seq x y z
N MET A 1 -42.00 -2.97 -10.86
CA MET A 1 -42.44 -2.05 -11.93
C MET A 1 -41.32 -1.90 -12.96
N LYS A 2 -41.54 -2.39 -14.18
CA LYS A 2 -40.58 -2.35 -15.30
C LYS A 2 -40.49 -0.91 -15.84
N ARG A 3 -39.29 -0.30 -15.89
CA ARG A 3 -39.06 0.97 -16.62
C ARG A 3 -38.70 0.66 -18.07
N ARG A 4 -39.49 1.20 -19.01
CA ARG A 4 -39.23 1.17 -20.45
C ARG A 4 -38.11 2.16 -20.84
N PRO A 5 -37.34 1.91 -21.92
CA PRO A 5 -36.30 2.81 -22.40
C PRO A 5 -36.90 4.01 -23.16
N LYS A 6 -36.34 5.21 -22.97
CA LYS A 6 -36.68 6.39 -23.77
C LYS A 6 -35.94 6.34 -25.10
N LYS A 7 -36.70 6.40 -26.20
CA LYS A 7 -36.19 6.66 -27.56
C LYS A 7 -35.59 8.08 -27.61
N TRP A 8 -34.43 8.20 -28.23
CA TRP A 8 -33.92 9.47 -28.74
C TRP A 8 -34.55 9.71 -30.12
N VAL A 9 -35.17 10.87 -30.30
CA VAL A 9 -35.59 11.39 -31.61
C VAL A 9 -34.69 12.57 -31.90
N SER A 10 -33.96 12.49 -33.01
CA SER A 10 -33.22 13.60 -33.59
C SER A 10 -34.19 14.48 -34.37
N ASP A 11 -34.28 15.77 -34.02
CA ASP A 11 -34.83 16.77 -34.93
C ASP A 11 -33.80 17.87 -35.18
N SER A 12 -33.53 18.04 -36.46
CA SER A 12 -32.68 19.04 -37.09
C SER A 12 -33.42 20.36 -37.28
N ASN A 13 -32.66 21.46 -37.19
CA ASN A 13 -32.95 22.82 -37.67
C ASN A 13 -34.02 23.65 -36.95
N SER A 14 -33.56 24.61 -36.15
CA SER A 14 -33.89 26.04 -36.34
C SER A 14 -33.10 26.90 -35.35
N GLY A 15 -32.36 27.89 -35.87
CA GLY A 15 -31.65 28.87 -35.06
C GLY A 15 -32.62 29.80 -34.32
N SER A 16 -32.34 30.02 -33.04
CA SER A 16 -32.84 31.17 -32.28
C SER A 16 -31.94 31.39 -31.05
N LEU A 17 -31.52 32.65 -30.86
CA LEU A 17 -30.76 33.09 -29.69
C LEU A 17 -31.52 32.73 -28.41
N ILE A 18 -30.87 31.99 -27.51
CA ILE A 18 -31.36 31.79 -26.14
C ILE A 18 -30.58 32.72 -25.22
N THR A 19 -31.27 33.75 -24.73
CA THR A 19 -30.88 34.57 -23.59
C THR A 19 -30.62 33.73 -22.35
N TYR A 20 -29.45 33.86 -21.74
CA TYR A 20 -29.10 33.22 -20.47
C TYR A 20 -30.02 33.72 -19.34
N GLY A 21 -30.90 32.86 -18.85
CA GLY A 21 -31.60 33.06 -17.59
C GLY A 21 -30.63 33.00 -16.42
N LYS A 22 -30.68 34.02 -15.55
CA LYS A 22 -29.95 34.05 -14.27
C LYS A 22 -30.25 32.80 -13.44
N VAL A 23 -29.32 31.85 -13.42
CA VAL A 23 -29.31 30.77 -12.42
C VAL A 23 -28.86 31.38 -11.11
N ARG A 24 -29.78 31.51 -10.14
CA ARG A 24 -29.42 31.84 -8.76
C ARG A 24 -28.48 30.74 -8.23
N PRO A 25 -27.31 31.06 -7.65
CA PRO A 25 -26.48 30.03 -7.05
C PRO A 25 -27.24 29.42 -5.89
N LYS A 26 -27.53 28.12 -5.98
CA LYS A 26 -27.93 27.34 -4.80
C LYS A 26 -26.74 27.36 -3.85
N ARG A 27 -26.93 27.92 -2.66
CA ARG A 27 -25.96 27.86 -1.56
C ARG A 27 -25.46 26.42 -1.43
N PRO A 28 -24.15 26.16 -1.38
CA PRO A 28 -23.67 24.82 -1.06
C PRO A 28 -24.19 24.47 0.33
N LYS A 29 -24.89 23.34 0.45
CA LYS A 29 -25.11 22.73 1.75
C LYS A 29 -23.73 22.32 2.24
N VAL A 30 -23.24 23.00 3.27
CA VAL A 30 -22.11 22.57 4.08
C VAL A 30 -22.54 21.24 4.71
N LEU A 31 -22.16 20.14 4.09
CA LEU A 31 -22.12 18.88 4.77
C LEU A 31 -20.74 18.80 5.41
N GLN A 32 -20.69 18.87 6.75
CA GLN A 32 -19.55 18.40 7.51
C GLN A 32 -19.37 16.92 7.20
N TRP A 33 -18.20 16.55 6.68
CA TRP A 33 -17.87 15.17 6.36
C TRP A 33 -16.54 14.79 7.02
N GLU A 34 -16.63 13.76 7.85
CA GLU A 34 -15.55 13.14 8.60
C GLU A 34 -15.03 11.92 7.82
N GLY A 35 -13.72 11.82 7.58
CA GLY A 35 -13.08 10.77 6.74
C GLY A 35 -11.55 10.76 6.83
N SER A 36 -10.94 9.66 7.32
CA SER A 36 -9.54 9.59 7.79
C SER A 36 -8.68 8.50 7.12
N PHE A 37 -7.35 8.63 7.28
CA PHE A 37 -6.26 7.98 6.56
C PHE A 37 -5.48 6.96 7.43
N LEU A 38 -5.13 5.78 6.90
CA LEU A 38 -3.84 5.13 7.26
C LEU A 38 -3.41 3.97 6.34
N ILE A 39 -4.35 3.33 5.63
CA ILE A 39 -4.07 2.05 4.95
C ILE A 39 -3.38 2.22 3.61
N GLY A 40 -3.80 3.27 2.89
CA GLY A 40 -2.99 4.04 1.99
C GLY A 40 -1.49 3.87 2.15
N GLN A 41 -1.03 4.22 3.33
CA GLN A 41 0.37 4.49 3.54
C GLN A 41 1.18 3.22 3.74
N LEU A 42 0.66 2.18 4.42
CA LEU A 42 1.39 0.92 4.61
C LEU A 42 1.69 0.17 3.30
N LEU A 43 0.91 0.40 2.24
CA LEU A 43 1.13 -0.18 0.91
C LEU A 43 1.72 0.82 -0.10
N ALA A 44 1.53 2.13 0.07
CA ALA A 44 1.94 3.15 -0.91
C ALA A 44 3.45 3.28 -1.15
N ASN A 45 4.34 2.75 -0.30
CA ASN A 45 5.78 2.95 -0.46
C ASN A 45 6.65 1.81 0.09
N ILE A 46 6.25 0.57 -0.12
CA ILE A 46 7.16 -0.56 0.17
C ILE A 46 8.24 -0.73 -0.91
N PHE A 47 8.09 -0.11 -2.09
CA PHE A 47 9.11 -0.08 -3.13
C PHE A 47 9.26 1.29 -3.80
N VAL A 48 9.90 2.24 -3.14
CA VAL A 48 10.84 3.21 -3.75
C VAL A 48 11.83 3.61 -2.66
N PHE A 49 13.10 3.80 -3.04
CA PHE A 49 14.29 4.11 -2.23
C PHE A 49 15.13 2.92 -1.80
N ASN A 50 15.99 2.48 -2.73
CA ASN A 50 17.33 1.99 -2.38
C ASN A 50 18.34 3.02 -2.94
N PHE A 51 19.06 3.71 -2.05
CA PHE A 51 20.20 4.54 -2.43
C PHE A 51 21.48 3.77 -2.17
N GLY A 52 22.11 3.32 -3.27
CA GLY A 52 23.56 3.10 -3.37
C GLY A 52 24.11 1.78 -2.83
N ASN A 53 24.30 0.78 -3.71
CA ASN A 53 25.61 0.56 -4.32
C ASN A 53 25.55 -0.55 -5.39
N ARG A 54 26.40 -0.39 -6.40
CA ARG A 54 26.55 -1.25 -7.58
C ARG A 54 26.50 -2.74 -7.25
N LEU A 55 25.67 -3.49 -7.97
CA LEU A 55 25.98 -4.84 -8.45
C LEU A 55 25.05 -5.15 -9.62
N CYS A 56 25.65 -5.35 -10.79
CA CYS A 56 24.97 -5.78 -12.01
C CYS A 56 24.36 -7.16 -11.77
N TYR A 57 23.05 -7.30 -11.93
CA TYR A 57 22.40 -8.60 -12.14
C TYR A 57 21.46 -8.47 -13.34
N ALA A 58 21.67 -9.35 -14.31
CA ALA A 58 20.86 -9.44 -15.52
C ALA A 58 19.39 -9.73 -15.16
N PRO A 59 18.42 -9.10 -15.83
CA PRO A 59 17.02 -9.42 -15.61
C PRO A 59 16.71 -10.80 -16.19
N THR A 60 16.26 -11.73 -15.34
CA THR A 60 15.52 -12.90 -15.80
C THR A 60 14.13 -12.42 -16.19
N GLU A 61 13.83 -12.42 -17.48
CA GLU A 61 12.53 -12.06 -18.02
C GLU A 61 11.44 -13.01 -17.48
N ILE A 62 10.43 -12.44 -16.82
CA ILE A 62 9.16 -13.13 -16.56
C ILE A 62 8.19 -12.61 -17.63
N THR A 63 8.05 -13.38 -18.71
CA THR A 63 7.09 -13.12 -19.77
C THR A 63 5.70 -13.50 -19.27
N MET A 64 4.83 -12.51 -19.04
CA MET A 64 3.40 -12.75 -18.85
C MET A 64 2.73 -12.81 -20.22
N SER A 65 2.46 -14.01 -20.72
CA SER A 65 1.64 -14.21 -21.92
C SER A 65 0.16 -13.98 -21.58
N VAL A 66 -0.39 -12.85 -22.03
CA VAL A 66 -1.84 -12.64 -22.14
C VAL A 66 -2.23 -13.08 -23.55
N GLU A 67 -2.71 -14.30 -23.70
CA GLU A 67 -3.33 -14.74 -24.96
C GLU A 67 -4.70 -14.06 -25.09
N SER A 68 -4.75 -12.97 -25.85
CA SER A 68 -5.98 -12.51 -26.47
C SER A 68 -5.86 -12.73 -27.97
N ASN A 69 -6.62 -13.68 -28.50
CA ASN A 69 -6.76 -13.95 -29.93
C ASN A 69 -7.24 -12.70 -30.68
N PHE A 70 -6.32 -12.01 -31.35
CA PHE A 70 -6.59 -11.19 -32.52
C PHE A 70 -5.43 -11.38 -33.50
N ASP A 71 -5.79 -11.44 -34.78
CA ASP A 71 -5.08 -12.05 -35.89
C ASP A 71 -3.59 -11.71 -36.08
N GLN A 72 -2.88 -12.71 -36.60
CA GLN A 72 -1.47 -12.72 -36.98
C GLN A 72 -1.16 -11.66 -38.05
N ASP A 73 -0.10 -10.88 -37.82
CA ASP A 73 0.83 -10.51 -38.88
C ASP A 73 2.26 -10.54 -38.31
N MET A 74 3.13 -11.21 -39.06
CA MET A 74 4.51 -11.58 -38.72
C MET A 74 5.42 -10.35 -38.60
N VAL A 75 6.16 -10.23 -37.49
CA VAL A 75 7.40 -9.43 -37.43
C VAL A 75 8.42 -10.17 -36.56
N ASP A 76 9.62 -10.34 -37.12
CA ASP A 76 10.75 -11.11 -36.61
C ASP A 76 11.24 -10.72 -35.20
N GLU A 77 11.62 -11.77 -34.45
CA GLU A 77 12.42 -11.70 -33.23
C GLU A 77 13.85 -11.25 -33.55
N GLN A 78 14.19 -9.99 -33.20
CA GLN A 78 15.52 -9.57 -32.70
C GLN A 78 15.54 -8.06 -32.50
N SER A 79 15.27 -7.59 -31.27
CA SER A 79 15.87 -6.35 -30.77
C SER A 79 15.56 -6.14 -29.28
N THR A 80 16.58 -6.25 -28.43
CA THR A 80 16.65 -5.53 -27.15
C THR A 80 16.78 -4.04 -27.45
N ILE A 81 15.63 -3.34 -27.53
CA ILE A 81 15.59 -1.89 -27.67
C ILE A 81 15.43 -1.27 -26.28
N ASP A 82 16.43 -0.52 -25.90
CA ASP A 82 16.39 0.50 -24.87
C ASP A 82 15.18 1.43 -25.10
N LYS A 83 14.07 1.19 -24.39
CA LYS A 83 12.80 1.95 -24.55
C LYS A 83 12.94 3.44 -24.17
N SER A 84 14.09 3.87 -23.66
CA SER A 84 14.31 5.24 -23.19
C SER A 84 14.94 6.18 -24.23
N ALA A 85 15.67 5.65 -25.23
CA ALA A 85 16.53 6.49 -26.06
C ALA A 85 15.81 7.27 -27.19
N ASN A 86 14.57 6.90 -27.55
CA ASN A 86 13.85 7.47 -28.70
C ASN A 86 12.42 7.94 -28.38
N ALA A 87 12.06 8.13 -27.11
CA ALA A 87 10.73 8.60 -26.77
C ALA A 87 10.57 10.08 -27.19
N VAL A 88 9.63 10.34 -28.10
CA VAL A 88 9.27 11.70 -28.50
C VAL A 88 8.60 12.39 -27.31
N TYR A 89 9.23 13.48 -26.84
CA TYR A 89 8.68 14.34 -25.80
C TYR A 89 8.54 15.78 -26.30
N TYR A 90 7.71 16.56 -25.61
CA TYR A 90 7.51 17.99 -25.87
C TYR A 90 7.85 18.81 -24.63
N GLY A 91 8.39 20.02 -24.86
CA GLY A 91 8.73 20.96 -23.81
C GLY A 91 10.16 20.79 -23.29
N THR A 92 10.35 20.98 -21.98
CA THR A 92 11.67 20.95 -21.33
C THR A 92 12.22 19.52 -21.28
N SER A 93 13.53 19.36 -21.48
CA SER A 93 14.19 18.06 -21.29
C SER A 93 14.04 17.58 -19.85
N LEU A 94 13.78 16.29 -19.65
CA LEU A 94 13.66 15.71 -18.32
C LEU A 94 14.96 15.82 -17.51
N ALA A 95 16.11 15.94 -18.18
CA ALA A 95 17.42 16.18 -17.56
C ALA A 95 17.49 17.55 -16.85
N ASP A 96 16.77 18.54 -17.36
CA ASP A 96 16.79 19.92 -16.86
C ASP A 96 15.77 20.16 -15.72
N ILE A 97 14.88 19.19 -15.47
CA ILE A 97 13.92 19.27 -14.37
C ILE A 97 14.61 18.81 -13.06
N PRO A 98 14.44 19.51 -11.92
CA PRO A 98 14.99 19.09 -10.65
C PRO A 98 14.56 17.67 -10.26
N ASN A 99 15.51 16.87 -9.75
CA ASN A 99 15.28 15.46 -9.44
C ASN A 99 16.12 15.07 -8.21
N ILE A 100 15.50 14.40 -7.24
CA ILE A 100 16.12 14.10 -5.94
C ILE A 100 17.35 13.18 -6.05
N ILE A 101 17.46 12.38 -7.12
CA ILE A 101 18.61 11.49 -7.34
C ILE A 101 19.80 12.30 -7.85
N ARG A 102 19.56 13.29 -8.72
CA ARG A 102 20.60 14.17 -9.28
C ARG A 102 21.03 15.25 -8.31
N THR A 103 20.05 15.83 -7.60
CA THR A 103 20.23 16.92 -6.65
C THR A 103 19.52 16.57 -5.35
N PRO A 104 20.11 15.68 -4.52
CA PRO A 104 19.52 15.30 -3.24
C PRO A 104 19.49 16.50 -2.31
N PRO A 105 18.37 16.75 -1.59
CA PRO A 105 18.32 17.79 -0.58
C PRO A 105 19.25 17.43 0.59
N ILE A 106 19.81 18.45 1.23
CA ILE A 106 20.48 18.28 2.51
C ILE A 106 19.39 18.01 3.55
N LEU A 107 19.34 16.78 4.05
CA LEU A 107 18.42 16.38 5.12
C LEU A 107 19.11 16.55 6.47
N SER A 108 18.36 17.03 7.47
CA SER A 108 18.79 16.96 8.86
C SER A 108 18.94 15.49 9.29
N ASP A 109 19.90 15.21 10.17
CA ASP A 109 19.98 13.91 10.81
C ASP A 109 18.67 13.63 11.55
N MET A 110 18.17 12.39 11.50
CA MET A 110 16.85 12.05 12.05
C MET A 110 16.76 12.35 13.56
N GLN A 111 17.88 12.20 14.27
CA GLN A 111 18.02 12.49 15.70
C GLN A 111 17.87 13.99 16.04
N ASP A 112 18.10 14.87 15.07
CA ASP A 112 18.01 16.33 15.23
C ASP A 112 16.61 16.86 14.87
N ILE A 113 15.69 15.98 14.45
CA ILE A 113 14.30 16.35 14.16
C ILE A 113 13.55 16.53 15.48
N HIS A 114 13.27 17.79 15.81
CA HIS A 114 12.49 18.18 16.99
C HIS A 114 11.09 18.69 16.60
N ASP A 115 10.37 17.90 15.81
CA ASP A 115 8.96 18.17 15.45
C ASP A 115 8.04 17.37 16.39
N PRO A 116 7.25 18.02 17.26
CA PRO A 116 6.32 17.31 18.16
C PRO A 116 5.21 16.55 17.42
N ASP A 117 4.94 16.90 16.16
CA ASP A 117 3.99 16.21 15.29
C ASP A 117 4.64 15.11 14.44
N HIS A 118 5.94 14.84 14.62
CA HIS A 118 6.67 13.74 13.99
C HIS A 118 6.91 12.61 14.98
N VAL A 119 6.22 11.49 14.79
CA VAL A 119 6.36 10.28 15.61
C VAL A 119 7.29 9.28 14.96
N PHE A 120 8.27 8.80 15.73
CA PHE A 120 9.18 7.74 15.31
C PHE A 120 8.81 6.41 15.98
N LEU A 121 8.70 5.34 15.20
CA LEU A 121 8.59 3.95 15.69
C LEU A 121 9.96 3.25 15.79
N ILE A 122 10.99 3.92 15.27
CA ILE A 122 12.39 3.51 15.35
C ILE A 122 13.17 4.54 16.16
N LYS A 123 14.31 4.16 16.73
CA LYS A 123 15.22 5.13 17.35
C LYS A 123 15.76 6.05 16.26
N PRO A 124 15.56 7.39 16.37
CA PRO A 124 16.17 8.33 15.46
C PRO A 124 17.69 8.15 15.43
N PHE A 125 18.29 8.22 14.24
CA PHE A 125 19.72 8.02 14.07
C PHE A 125 20.31 8.99 13.05
N LYS A 126 21.61 9.25 13.21
CA LYS A 126 22.45 9.87 12.20
C LYS A 126 22.76 8.90 11.07
N TYR A 127 22.53 9.32 9.82
CA TYR A 127 22.89 8.51 8.66
C TYR A 127 24.41 8.39 8.59
N ASP A 128 24.90 7.15 8.45
CA ASP A 128 26.31 6.84 8.32
C ASP A 128 26.56 6.21 6.94
N PRO A 129 27.18 6.94 6.00
CA PRO A 129 27.49 6.41 4.67
C PRO A 129 28.43 5.19 4.69
N SER A 130 29.18 4.98 5.77
CA SER A 130 30.04 3.80 5.93
C SER A 130 29.27 2.55 6.35
N ASN A 131 28.04 2.72 6.84
CA ASN A 131 27.14 1.64 7.23
C ASN A 131 25.72 1.91 6.69
N PRO A 132 25.53 1.87 5.34
CA PRO A 132 24.23 2.13 4.73
C PRO A 132 23.19 1.08 5.11
N ASP A 133 23.64 -0.11 5.51
CA ASP A 133 22.80 -1.26 5.88
C ASP A 133 22.59 -1.39 7.39
N ARG A 134 22.66 -0.26 8.12
CA ARG A 134 22.31 -0.21 9.54
C ARG A 134 20.84 -0.59 9.71
N GLU A 135 20.57 -1.64 10.47
CA GLU A 135 19.19 -2.00 10.78
C GLU A 135 18.56 -0.98 11.74
N PRO A 136 17.38 -0.42 11.42
CA PRO A 136 16.69 0.49 12.33
C PRO A 136 16.19 -0.24 13.57
N GLU A 137 16.59 0.24 14.75
CA GLU A 137 16.14 -0.33 16.02
C GLU A 137 14.74 0.19 16.40
N PRO A 138 13.86 -0.63 17.01
CA PRO A 138 12.60 -0.16 17.57
C PRO A 138 12.81 0.93 18.62
N ILE A 139 11.92 1.91 18.67
CA ILE A 139 12.04 3.13 19.52
C ILE A 139 12.31 2.82 21.00
N HIS A 140 11.67 1.78 21.56
CA HIS A 140 11.81 1.37 22.97
C HIS A 140 12.79 0.21 23.18
N GLY A 141 13.51 -0.20 22.14
CA GLY A 141 14.31 -1.44 22.13
C GLY A 141 13.45 -2.70 21.92
N MET A 142 14.10 -3.84 21.69
CA MET A 142 13.40 -5.10 21.35
C MET A 142 12.69 -5.77 22.55
N GLU A 143 13.04 -5.40 23.78
CA GLU A 143 12.50 -6.05 24.99
C GLU A 143 11.25 -5.36 25.54
N LYS A 144 10.91 -4.15 25.07
CA LYS A 144 9.85 -3.33 25.66
C LYS A 144 8.83 -2.92 24.61
N TYR A 145 7.69 -3.60 24.62
CA TYR A 145 6.50 -3.15 23.90
C TYR A 145 5.70 -2.17 24.77
N MET A 146 5.44 -0.98 24.25
CA MET A 146 4.59 0.04 24.87
C MET A 146 3.21 -0.02 24.22
N ASP A 147 2.24 -0.57 24.94
CA ASP A 147 0.89 -0.75 24.41
C ASP A 147 0.07 0.55 24.39
N ALA A 148 -0.85 0.65 23.43
CA ALA A 148 -1.86 1.71 23.37
C ALA A 148 -3.16 1.14 22.79
N TRP A 149 -4.25 1.28 23.55
CA TRP A 149 -5.61 0.91 23.14
C TRP A 149 -6.55 2.08 23.34
N ASP A 150 -6.35 3.10 22.51
CA ASP A 150 -7.13 4.33 22.51
C ASP A 150 -7.64 4.61 21.08
N ASP A 151 -8.12 5.83 20.87
CA ASP A 151 -8.57 6.25 19.54
C ASP A 151 -7.46 6.95 18.75
N ASP A 152 -6.31 7.30 19.33
CA ASP A 152 -5.21 8.01 18.64
C ASP A 152 -4.17 7.05 18.03
N HIS A 153 -4.22 5.77 18.36
CA HIS A 153 -3.30 4.74 17.89
C HIS A 153 -4.00 3.63 17.11
N VAL A 154 -3.23 2.97 16.23
CA VAL A 154 -3.63 1.71 15.62
C VAL A 154 -3.78 0.67 16.71
N ARG A 155 -4.95 0.04 16.79
CA ARG A 155 -5.18 -1.06 17.73
C ARG A 155 -4.48 -2.32 17.24
N LEU A 156 -3.32 -2.63 17.80
CA LEU A 156 -2.52 -3.80 17.42
C LEU A 156 -3.12 -5.10 17.98
N PRO A 157 -2.96 -6.24 17.27
CA PRO A 157 -3.52 -7.52 17.70
C PRO A 157 -2.96 -8.02 19.03
N CYS A 158 -1.74 -7.61 19.37
CA CYS A 158 -1.03 -7.99 20.60
C CYS A 158 -1.36 -7.14 21.83
N SER A 159 -2.26 -6.15 21.69
CA SER A 159 -2.66 -5.29 22.80
C SER A 159 -3.46 -6.06 23.85
N LEU A 160 -3.31 -5.67 25.12
CA LEU A 160 -4.14 -6.18 26.21
C LEU A 160 -5.61 -5.76 26.07
N GLY A 161 -5.89 -4.66 25.36
CA GLY A 161 -7.26 -4.22 25.06
C GLY A 161 -7.98 -5.09 24.03
N ASN A 162 -7.26 -5.97 23.32
CA ASN A 162 -7.85 -6.87 22.34
C ASN A 162 -8.43 -8.11 23.02
N VAL A 163 -9.72 -8.05 23.32
CA VAL A 163 -10.45 -9.09 24.07
C VAL A 163 -11.59 -9.69 23.24
N THR A 164 -11.86 -10.96 23.50
CA THR A 164 -13.03 -11.68 23.00
C THR A 164 -14.32 -11.17 23.67
N ARG A 165 -15.49 -11.61 23.19
CA ARG A 165 -16.80 -11.20 23.75
C ARG A 165 -16.97 -11.57 25.23
N ASP A 166 -16.32 -12.64 25.67
CA ASP A 166 -16.28 -13.10 27.06
C ASP A 166 -15.12 -12.50 27.87
N GLY A 167 -14.43 -11.49 27.33
CA GLY A 167 -13.42 -10.70 28.04
C GLY A 167 -12.04 -11.34 28.14
N ARG A 168 -11.76 -12.43 27.42
CA ARG A 168 -10.44 -13.07 27.40
C ARG A 168 -9.53 -12.36 26.39
N HIS A 169 -8.26 -12.18 26.75
CA HIS A 169 -7.27 -11.65 25.81
C HIS A 169 -7.14 -12.59 24.59
N ILE A 170 -7.24 -12.03 23.39
CA ILE A 170 -7.22 -12.82 22.16
C ILE A 170 -5.78 -13.16 21.72
N TRP A 171 -4.79 -12.36 22.13
CA TRP A 171 -3.41 -12.54 21.68
C TRP A 171 -2.81 -13.93 21.98
N PRO A 172 -2.98 -14.54 23.18
CA PRO A 172 -2.53 -15.90 23.42
C PRO A 172 -3.16 -16.96 22.50
N ILE A 173 -4.41 -16.73 22.06
CA ILE A 173 -5.12 -17.61 21.10
C ILE A 173 -4.46 -17.47 19.73
N ILE A 174 -4.25 -16.23 19.27
CA ILE A 174 -3.56 -15.93 18.00
C ILE A 174 -2.14 -16.51 18.01
N GLN A 175 -1.39 -16.30 19.08
CA GLN A 175 -0.03 -16.83 19.22
C GLN A 175 0.00 -18.35 19.12
N LYS A 176 -0.93 -19.04 19.80
CA LYS A 176 -1.02 -20.51 19.73
C LYS A 176 -1.34 -20.97 18.31
N ALA A 177 -2.35 -20.40 17.66
CA ALA A 177 -2.76 -20.79 16.31
C ALA A 177 -1.65 -20.57 15.27
N LEU A 178 -0.96 -19.42 15.33
CA LEU A 178 0.17 -19.10 14.46
C LEU A 178 1.38 -19.99 14.75
N ALA A 179 1.70 -20.25 16.02
CA ALA A 179 2.82 -21.14 16.38
C ALA A 179 2.60 -22.58 15.87
N GLN A 180 1.38 -23.09 15.97
CA GLN A 180 1.01 -24.39 15.41
C GLN A 180 1.10 -24.41 13.88
N LEU A 181 0.65 -23.34 13.21
CA LEU A 181 0.80 -23.22 11.76
C LEU A 181 2.28 -23.18 11.37
N LYS A 182 3.11 -22.46 12.11
CA LYS A 182 4.55 -22.40 11.88
C LYS A 182 5.21 -23.77 12.04
N GLN A 183 4.86 -24.52 13.08
CA GLN A 183 5.35 -25.88 13.28
C GLN A 183 5.02 -26.76 12.06
N LYS A 184 3.79 -26.68 11.52
CA LYS A 184 3.41 -27.40 10.30
C LYS A 184 4.18 -26.94 9.06
N CYS A 185 4.58 -25.67 8.98
CA CYS A 185 5.46 -25.18 7.91
C CYS A 185 6.84 -25.85 8.02
N ASP A 186 7.40 -25.89 9.22
CA ASP A 186 8.73 -26.43 9.50
C ASP A 186 8.76 -27.97 9.29
N GLU A 187 7.67 -28.67 9.64
CA GLU A 187 7.47 -30.11 9.37
C GLU A 187 7.07 -30.41 7.91
N LYS A 188 6.86 -29.38 7.09
CA LYS A 188 6.38 -29.47 5.70
C LYS A 188 5.02 -30.16 5.52
N THR A 189 4.17 -30.13 6.54
CA THR A 189 2.83 -30.74 6.55
C THR A 189 1.70 -29.73 6.37
N VAL A 190 2.01 -28.43 6.31
CA VAL A 190 1.02 -27.36 6.19
C VAL A 190 0.19 -27.46 4.91
N THR A 191 -1.11 -27.20 5.05
CA THR A 191 -2.07 -27.15 3.95
C THR A 191 -2.77 -25.79 3.90
N VAL A 192 -3.43 -25.51 2.77
CA VAL A 192 -4.31 -24.33 2.64
C VAL A 192 -5.43 -24.34 3.70
N HIS A 193 -5.90 -25.52 4.09
CA HIS A 193 -6.91 -25.65 5.13
C HIS A 193 -6.39 -25.19 6.49
N ASP A 194 -5.13 -25.50 6.82
CA ASP A 194 -4.52 -25.03 8.07
C ASP A 194 -4.47 -23.51 8.12
N ILE A 195 -4.09 -22.84 7.01
CA ILE A 195 -4.08 -21.37 6.93
C ILE A 195 -5.47 -20.80 7.19
N LYS A 196 -6.51 -21.38 6.56
CA LYS A 196 -7.91 -20.98 6.78
C LYS A 196 -8.30 -21.11 8.25
N THR A 197 -8.01 -22.26 8.85
CA THR A 197 -8.36 -22.56 10.24
C THR A 197 -7.64 -21.60 11.20
N THR A 198 -6.35 -21.31 10.97
CA THR A 198 -5.60 -20.33 11.75
C THR A 198 -6.21 -18.93 11.67
N ILE A 199 -6.62 -18.47 10.48
CA ILE A 199 -7.29 -17.17 10.33
C ILE A 199 -8.62 -17.16 11.10
N GLN A 200 -9.42 -18.22 10.94
CA GLN A 200 -10.72 -18.35 11.62
C GLN A 200 -10.57 -18.37 13.15
N GLU A 201 -9.58 -19.08 13.69
CA GLU A 201 -9.28 -19.10 15.13
C GLU A 201 -8.80 -17.73 15.64
N SER A 202 -8.07 -17.00 14.80
CA SER A 202 -7.46 -15.73 15.19
C SER A 202 -8.45 -14.55 15.23
N ASN A 203 -9.42 -14.51 14.32
CA ASN A 203 -10.37 -13.38 14.21
C ASN A 203 -11.84 -13.77 14.41
N GLY A 204 -12.15 -15.06 14.58
CA GLY A 204 -13.51 -15.56 14.76
C GLY A 204 -14.39 -15.52 13.51
N MET A 205 -13.87 -15.09 12.36
CA MET A 205 -14.61 -15.03 11.10
C MET A 205 -14.49 -16.35 10.34
N ASN A 206 -15.62 -16.97 10.04
CA ASN A 206 -15.66 -18.14 9.15
C ASN A 206 -15.93 -17.69 7.71
N PHE A 207 -14.91 -17.79 6.86
CA PHE A 207 -15.05 -17.55 5.43
C PHE A 207 -14.09 -18.42 4.61
N GLU A 208 -14.44 -18.64 3.35
CA GLU A 208 -13.55 -19.35 2.41
C GLU A 208 -12.45 -18.42 1.89
N ILE A 209 -11.19 -18.86 1.97
CA ILE A 209 -10.03 -18.19 1.39
C ILE A 209 -9.86 -18.57 -0.09
N ARG A 210 -10.90 -18.33 -0.90
CA ARG A 210 -10.98 -18.78 -2.30
C ARG A 210 -9.79 -18.32 -3.14
N CYS A 211 -9.35 -17.07 -2.98
CA CYS A 211 -8.26 -16.47 -3.76
C CYS A 211 -6.96 -17.25 -3.52
N LEU A 212 -6.61 -17.42 -2.25
CA LEU A 212 -5.40 -18.14 -1.83
C LEU A 212 -5.47 -19.61 -2.22
N LYS A 213 -6.64 -20.24 -2.08
CA LYS A 213 -6.85 -21.64 -2.48
C LYS A 213 -6.67 -21.84 -3.99
N GLN A 214 -7.19 -20.94 -4.81
CA GLN A 214 -7.01 -21.00 -6.28
C GLN A 214 -5.56 -20.75 -6.65
N LEU A 215 -4.94 -19.70 -6.10
CA LEU A 215 -3.54 -19.39 -6.36
C LEU A 215 -2.62 -20.58 -6.06
N ILE A 216 -2.75 -21.18 -4.88
CA ILE A 216 -1.90 -22.30 -4.44
C ILE A 216 -2.16 -23.59 -5.22
N ASN A 217 -3.42 -23.90 -5.54
CA ASN A 217 -3.77 -25.21 -6.10
C ASN A 217 -3.87 -25.24 -7.61
N GLN A 218 -4.10 -24.09 -8.26
CA GLN A 218 -4.42 -24.02 -9.70
C GLN A 218 -3.41 -23.19 -10.49
N VAL A 219 -2.68 -22.29 -9.83
CA VAL A 219 -1.81 -21.33 -10.52
C VAL A 219 -0.33 -21.57 -10.22
N PHE A 220 0.03 -21.81 -8.95
CA PHE A 220 1.41 -22.13 -8.60
C PHE A 220 1.83 -23.51 -9.11
N SER A 221 3.05 -23.58 -9.62
CA SER A 221 3.81 -24.82 -9.81
C SER A 221 4.05 -25.54 -8.49
N ALA A 222 4.51 -26.79 -8.55
CA ALA A 222 4.82 -27.56 -7.35
C ALA A 222 5.92 -26.90 -6.51
N GLU A 223 6.92 -26.33 -7.19
CA GLU A 223 8.06 -25.61 -6.63
C GLU A 223 7.60 -24.31 -5.95
N GLU A 224 6.84 -23.47 -6.65
CA GLU A 224 6.32 -22.20 -6.09
C GLU A 224 5.43 -22.45 -4.89
N ARG A 225 4.57 -23.49 -4.95
CA ARG A 225 3.75 -23.91 -3.83
C ARG A 225 4.58 -24.30 -2.62
N ALA A 226 5.65 -25.08 -2.81
CA ALA A 226 6.55 -25.47 -1.73
C ALA A 226 7.28 -24.26 -1.13
N ILE A 227 7.80 -23.35 -1.97
CA ILE A 227 8.44 -22.10 -1.53
C ILE A 227 7.45 -21.27 -0.71
N PHE A 228 6.22 -21.10 -1.18
CA PHE A 228 5.20 -20.36 -0.46
C PHE A 228 4.90 -20.99 0.90
N LEU A 229 4.55 -22.28 0.93
CA LEU A 229 4.08 -22.96 2.14
C LEU A 229 5.17 -23.11 3.21
N TYR A 230 6.42 -23.35 2.81
CA TYR A 230 7.48 -23.71 3.75
C TYR A 230 8.44 -22.56 4.06
N THR A 231 8.59 -21.60 3.15
CA THR A 231 9.52 -20.47 3.32
C THR A 231 8.78 -19.16 3.55
N ILE A 232 7.97 -18.72 2.58
CA ILE A 232 7.32 -17.41 2.63
C ILE A 232 6.34 -17.34 3.80
N LEU A 233 5.45 -18.35 3.92
CA LEU A 233 4.46 -18.42 4.97
C LEU A 233 5.12 -18.48 6.36
N SER A 234 6.18 -19.28 6.53
CA SER A 234 6.93 -19.37 7.79
C SER A 234 7.50 -18.00 8.20
N LYS A 235 8.06 -17.24 7.25
CA LYS A 235 8.53 -15.86 7.50
C LYS A 235 7.39 -14.91 7.89
N MET A 236 6.27 -14.96 7.17
CA MET A 236 5.08 -14.14 7.48
C MET A 236 4.57 -14.42 8.90
N ILE A 237 4.52 -15.70 9.30
CA ILE A 237 4.11 -16.08 10.65
C ILE A 237 5.08 -15.50 11.70
N SER A 238 6.39 -15.63 11.48
CA SER A 238 7.39 -15.05 12.37
C SER A 238 7.25 -13.52 12.47
N LEU A 239 6.99 -12.83 11.37
CA LEU A 239 6.75 -11.39 11.37
C LEU A 239 5.49 -11.02 12.16
N ALA A 240 4.38 -11.76 12.00
CA ALA A 240 3.13 -11.50 12.70
C ALA A 240 3.23 -11.81 14.19
N LEU A 241 3.84 -12.94 14.58
CA LEU A 241 4.03 -13.34 15.98
C LEU A 241 4.87 -12.33 16.77
N ASN A 242 5.81 -11.65 16.12
CA ASN A 242 6.72 -10.69 16.75
C ASN A 242 6.28 -9.23 16.57
N VAL A 243 5.03 -8.96 16.17
CA VAL A 243 4.58 -7.59 15.86
C VAL A 243 4.78 -6.60 17.01
N GLY A 244 4.53 -7.01 18.25
CA GLY A 244 4.76 -6.16 19.42
C GLY A 244 6.23 -5.78 19.60
N THR A 245 7.12 -6.76 19.51
CA THR A 245 8.58 -6.55 19.61
C THR A 245 9.14 -5.75 18.42
N ILE A 246 8.68 -6.03 17.21
CA ILE A 246 9.17 -5.36 15.99
C ILE A 246 8.69 -3.89 15.96
N CYS A 247 7.42 -3.64 16.27
CA CYS A 247 6.89 -2.27 16.26
C CYS A 247 7.35 -1.47 17.48
N GLY A 248 7.52 -2.11 18.64
CA GLY A 248 7.89 -1.46 19.91
C GLY A 248 6.77 -0.62 20.51
N GLN A 249 5.94 0.01 19.69
CA GLN A 249 4.69 0.68 20.06
C GLN A 249 3.74 0.73 18.86
N PRO A 250 2.43 0.89 19.07
CA PRO A 250 1.48 1.15 18.00
C PRO A 250 1.78 2.40 17.17
N PRO A 251 1.62 2.37 15.83
CA PRO A 251 1.58 3.57 15.01
C PRO A 251 0.45 4.51 15.43
N ARG A 252 0.68 5.82 15.41
CA ARG A 252 -0.39 6.83 15.58
C ARG A 252 -1.25 6.94 14.32
N LEU A 253 -2.53 7.27 14.53
CA LEU A 253 -3.46 7.56 13.46
C LEU A 253 -3.23 8.97 12.89
N LEU A 254 -3.18 9.07 11.57
CA LEU A 254 -3.06 10.33 10.85
C LEU A 254 -4.46 10.92 10.56
N ARG A 255 -5.03 11.52 11.60
CA ARG A 255 -6.41 12.05 11.63
C ARG A 255 -6.60 13.26 10.71
N GLN A 256 -7.84 13.51 10.30
CA GLN A 256 -8.21 14.74 9.60
C GLN A 256 -7.72 16.00 10.32
N GLU A 257 -7.48 17.05 9.53
CA GLU A 257 -7.04 18.37 10.00
C GLU A 257 -5.73 18.33 10.81
N SER A 258 -4.95 17.24 10.74
CA SER A 258 -3.63 17.14 11.36
C SER A 258 -2.50 17.27 10.34
N ASN A 259 -1.41 17.91 10.78
CA ASN A 259 -0.13 17.96 10.09
C ASN A 259 0.84 17.08 10.87
N ARG A 260 0.88 15.80 10.57
CA ARG A 260 1.64 14.81 11.35
C ARG A 260 2.45 13.88 10.47
N SER A 261 3.58 13.43 10.99
CA SER A 261 4.45 12.43 10.35
C SER A 261 4.57 11.19 11.22
N VAL A 262 4.63 10.01 10.61
CA VAL A 262 5.03 8.76 11.25
C VAL A 262 6.18 8.17 10.45
N THR A 263 7.30 7.88 11.13
CA THR A 263 8.47 7.22 10.53
C THR A 263 8.66 5.84 11.15
N MET A 264 8.81 4.82 10.30
CA MET A 264 8.96 3.42 10.69
C MET A 264 9.91 2.67 9.76
N SER A 265 10.43 1.51 10.17
CA SER A 265 11.26 0.69 9.28
C SER A 265 10.41 -0.13 8.31
N GLN A 266 11.02 -0.56 7.19
CA GLN A 266 10.38 -1.51 6.28
C GLN A 266 10.09 -2.86 6.97
N ARG A 267 10.90 -3.27 7.95
CA ARG A 267 10.63 -4.44 8.79
C ARG A 267 9.35 -4.28 9.64
N GLN A 268 9.10 -3.08 10.18
CA GLN A 268 7.85 -2.77 10.88
C GLN A 268 6.65 -2.83 9.95
N ALA A 269 6.73 -2.19 8.77
CA ALA A 269 5.69 -2.28 7.75
C ALA A 269 5.42 -3.73 7.33
N SER A 270 6.46 -4.54 7.11
CA SER A 270 6.38 -5.97 6.81
C SER A 270 5.60 -6.76 7.86
N SER A 271 5.86 -6.49 9.14
CA SER A 271 5.17 -7.14 10.25
C SER A 271 3.68 -6.77 10.29
N LEU A 272 3.36 -5.49 10.09
CA LEU A 272 1.98 -5.02 10.02
C LEU A 272 1.22 -5.61 8.82
N LEU A 273 1.86 -5.74 7.65
CA LEU A 273 1.24 -6.41 6.50
C LEU A 273 1.04 -7.91 6.72
N ALA A 274 1.98 -8.59 7.40
CA ALA A 274 1.80 -9.99 7.76
C ALA A 274 0.58 -10.16 8.69
N CYS A 275 0.39 -9.26 9.65
CA CYS A 275 -0.84 -9.21 10.46
C CYS A 275 -2.10 -8.99 9.60
N GLY A 276 -2.01 -8.15 8.57
CA GLY A 276 -3.09 -7.91 7.60
C GLY A 276 -3.47 -9.16 6.80
N PHE A 277 -2.48 -9.92 6.33
CA PHE A 277 -2.70 -11.20 5.63
C PHE A 277 -3.45 -12.21 6.50
N PHE A 278 -3.01 -12.39 7.76
CA PHE A 278 -3.70 -13.26 8.72
C PHE A 278 -4.99 -12.66 9.29
N CYS A 279 -5.36 -11.46 8.83
CA CYS A 279 -6.57 -10.75 9.24
C CYS A 279 -6.67 -10.57 10.76
N LEU A 280 -5.56 -10.17 11.40
CA LEU A 280 -5.43 -10.09 12.86
C LEU A 280 -5.90 -8.76 13.46
N PHE A 281 -6.02 -7.70 12.64
CA PHE A 281 -6.40 -6.40 13.18
C PHE A 281 -7.85 -6.45 13.69
N PRO A 282 -8.11 -5.93 14.90
CA PRO A 282 -9.46 -5.88 15.45
C PRO A 282 -10.31 -4.95 14.58
N GLU A 283 -11.39 -5.49 14.00
CA GLU A 283 -12.32 -4.67 13.23
C GLU A 283 -13.24 -3.89 14.19
N PRO A 284 -13.47 -2.59 13.95
CA PRO A 284 -14.40 -1.82 14.77
C PRO A 284 -15.80 -2.42 14.70
N HIS A 285 -16.45 -2.54 15.86
CA HIS A 285 -17.81 -3.08 15.98
C HIS A 285 -18.85 -2.23 15.21
N ASN A 286 -18.52 -0.95 14.95
CA ASN A 286 -19.35 -0.03 14.19
C ASN A 286 -18.84 0.06 12.74
N ARG A 287 -19.74 -0.21 11.79
CA ARG A 287 -19.51 -0.16 10.32
C ARG A 287 -19.17 1.24 9.76
N HIS A 288 -19.09 2.25 10.62
CA HIS A 288 -18.78 3.64 10.28
C HIS A 288 -17.34 4.00 10.62
N SER A 289 -16.41 3.06 10.41
CA SER A 289 -14.99 3.40 10.44
C SER A 289 -14.70 4.40 9.33
N THR A 290 -14.10 5.52 9.70
CA THR A 290 -13.59 6.51 8.74
C THR A 290 -12.27 6.06 8.09
N TYR A 291 -11.77 4.86 8.44
CA TYR A 291 -10.55 4.25 7.90
C TYR A 291 -10.88 2.98 7.12
N GLN A 292 -10.08 2.66 6.10
CA GLN A 292 -10.13 1.37 5.43
C GLN A 292 -9.80 0.21 6.40
N SER A 293 -9.98 -1.05 5.98
CA SER A 293 -9.53 -2.23 6.76
C SER A 293 -8.12 -2.68 6.37
N LEU A 294 -7.27 -2.97 7.37
CA LEU A 294 -5.91 -3.50 7.16
C LEU A 294 -5.93 -5.00 6.87
N ASN A 295 -7.05 -5.67 7.16
CA ASN A 295 -7.20 -7.09 6.97
C ASN A 295 -7.47 -7.43 5.51
N PHE A 296 -6.82 -8.48 5.01
CA PHE A 296 -6.95 -8.92 3.61
C PHE A 296 -8.24 -9.73 3.38
N THR A 297 -9.21 -9.62 4.29
CA THR A 297 -10.47 -10.37 4.29
C THR A 297 -11.15 -10.38 2.92
N HIS A 298 -11.29 -9.22 2.27
CA HIS A 298 -11.97 -9.07 0.98
C HIS A 298 -11.14 -9.57 -0.21
N LEU A 299 -9.81 -9.49 -0.12
CA LEU A 299 -8.89 -10.02 -1.10
C LEU A 299 -8.91 -11.55 -1.07
N LEU A 300 -8.81 -12.14 0.13
CA LEU A 300 -8.76 -13.60 0.32
C LEU A 300 -10.10 -14.30 0.02
N LYS A 301 -11.24 -13.64 0.29
CA LYS A 301 -12.59 -14.19 0.06
C LYS A 301 -12.95 -14.38 -1.42
N SER A 302 -12.40 -13.57 -2.31
CA SER A 302 -12.80 -13.56 -3.72
C SER A 302 -12.15 -14.70 -4.51
N GLY A 303 -12.73 -15.06 -5.65
CA GLY A 303 -12.08 -15.93 -6.65
C GLY A 303 -11.86 -15.22 -7.99
N ALA A 304 -11.89 -13.90 -7.99
CA ALA A 304 -11.76 -13.09 -9.20
C ALA A 304 -10.31 -13.11 -9.72
N PRO A 305 -10.07 -13.25 -11.05
CA PRO A 305 -8.73 -13.34 -11.61
C PRO A 305 -7.80 -12.17 -11.24
N TRP A 306 -8.29 -10.93 -11.30
CA TRP A 306 -7.49 -9.76 -10.95
C TRP A 306 -7.04 -9.75 -9.48
N LYS A 307 -7.84 -10.33 -8.57
CA LYS A 307 -7.45 -10.47 -7.16
C LYS A 307 -6.40 -11.55 -6.94
N ILE A 308 -6.37 -12.58 -7.80
CA ILE A 308 -5.31 -13.59 -7.81
C ILE A 308 -3.99 -12.92 -8.23
N GLU A 309 -4.01 -12.08 -9.27
CA GLU A 309 -2.82 -11.32 -9.70
C GLU A 309 -2.34 -10.35 -8.62
N LYS A 310 -3.24 -9.60 -7.97
CA LYS A 310 -2.88 -8.77 -6.80
C LYS A 310 -2.19 -9.59 -5.70
N LEU A 311 -2.75 -10.76 -5.40
CA LEU A 311 -2.19 -11.63 -4.37
C LEU A 311 -0.81 -12.17 -4.78
N LYS A 312 -0.56 -12.44 -6.07
CA LYS A 312 0.79 -12.77 -6.55
C LYS A 312 1.79 -11.66 -6.28
N CYS A 313 1.45 -10.40 -6.59
CA CYS A 313 2.34 -9.27 -6.35
C CYS A 313 2.66 -9.11 -4.84
N ILE A 314 1.63 -9.21 -4.00
CA ILE A 314 1.78 -9.18 -2.53
C ILE A 314 2.64 -10.35 -2.01
N LEU A 315 2.44 -11.56 -2.52
CA LEU A 315 3.26 -12.71 -2.12
C LEU A 315 4.68 -12.63 -2.67
N HIS A 316 4.89 -11.98 -3.82
CA HIS A 316 6.21 -11.67 -4.34
C HIS A 316 6.95 -10.68 -3.42
N TYR A 317 6.26 -9.66 -2.88
CA TYR A 317 6.83 -8.83 -1.80
C TYR A 317 7.27 -9.68 -0.61
N PHE A 318 6.38 -10.55 -0.10
CA PHE A 318 6.73 -11.42 1.03
C PHE A 318 7.87 -12.40 0.71
N ARG A 319 7.98 -12.86 -0.54
CA ARG A 319 9.13 -13.66 -1.01
C ARG A 319 10.43 -12.87 -0.90
N ARG A 320 10.46 -11.65 -1.44
CA ARG A 320 11.65 -10.79 -1.44
C ARG A 320 12.15 -10.52 -0.02
N ILE A 321 11.26 -10.17 0.92
CA ILE A 321 11.66 -9.92 2.31
C ILE A 321 11.98 -11.20 3.12
N SER A 322 11.59 -12.37 2.60
CA SER A 322 11.98 -13.66 3.18
C SER A 322 13.41 -14.02 2.81
N GLU A 323 13.85 -13.64 1.60
CA GLU A 323 15.20 -13.81 1.10
C GLU A 323 16.17 -12.79 1.73
N ASP A 324 15.81 -11.50 1.69
CA ASP A 324 16.60 -10.42 2.28
C ASP A 324 15.68 -9.33 2.85
N MET A 325 15.76 -9.10 4.16
CA MET A 325 14.90 -8.14 4.85
C MET A 325 15.42 -6.72 4.60
N PRO A 326 14.64 -5.85 3.94
CA PRO A 326 15.10 -4.50 3.65
C PRO A 326 15.21 -3.67 4.93
N LYS A 327 16.25 -2.83 4.99
CA LYS A 327 16.65 -2.07 6.19
C LYS A 327 16.35 -0.58 6.07
N GLY A 328 15.63 -0.17 5.03
CA GLY A 328 15.23 1.21 4.83
C GLY A 328 14.13 1.66 5.78
N VAL A 329 13.85 2.95 5.69
CA VAL A 329 12.90 3.67 6.55
C VAL A 329 11.84 4.33 5.69
N LEU A 330 10.59 4.24 6.13
CA LEU A 330 9.41 4.83 5.50
C LEU A 330 8.92 5.99 6.35
N THR A 331 8.54 7.10 5.71
CA THR A 331 7.89 8.23 6.38
C THR A 331 6.55 8.52 5.73
N PHE A 332 5.50 8.53 6.54
CA PHE A 332 4.14 8.84 6.15
C PHE A 332 3.76 10.18 6.75
N ARG A 333 3.49 11.16 5.90
CA ARG A 333 3.07 12.49 6.34
C ARG A 333 1.66 12.76 5.88
N ARG A 334 0.80 13.17 6.81
CA ARG A 334 -0.44 13.85 6.49
C ARG A 334 -0.19 15.36 6.54
N PHE A 335 -0.59 16.03 5.48
CA PHE A 335 -0.53 17.48 5.38
C PHE A 335 -1.94 18.02 5.15
N SER A 336 -2.34 18.98 5.97
CA SER A 336 -3.62 19.68 5.91
C SER A 336 -3.37 21.18 5.94
N PHE A 337 -3.82 21.86 4.90
CA PHE A 337 -3.88 23.31 4.88
C PHE A 337 -4.81 23.83 5.99
N LEU A 338 -4.49 24.99 6.56
CA LEU A 338 -5.36 25.66 7.52
C LEU A 338 -6.61 26.16 6.80
N LYS A 339 -7.76 26.13 7.49
CA LYS A 339 -8.98 26.80 7.02
C LYS A 339 -8.63 28.28 6.76
N ASN A 340 -8.86 28.74 5.52
CA ASN A 340 -8.52 30.09 5.00
C ASN A 340 -7.06 30.31 4.55
N SER A 341 -6.28 29.25 4.31
CA SER A 341 -4.93 29.37 3.70
C SER A 341 -4.91 29.14 2.19
N ASP A 342 -6.08 29.19 1.53
CA ASP A 342 -6.16 29.01 0.09
C ASP A 342 -5.37 30.10 -0.65
N PRO A 343 -4.55 29.72 -1.64
CA PRO A 343 -3.84 30.70 -2.45
C PRO A 343 -4.86 31.56 -3.21
N LYS A 344 -4.58 32.87 -3.28
CA LYS A 344 -5.40 33.82 -4.03
C LYS A 344 -5.12 33.69 -5.53
N TRP A 345 -5.66 32.65 -6.16
CA TRP A 345 -5.37 32.28 -7.54
C TRP A 345 -5.50 33.42 -8.56
N ILE A 346 -6.52 34.26 -8.43
CA ILE A 346 -6.77 35.40 -9.33
C ILE A 346 -5.69 36.48 -9.22
N GLU A 347 -5.11 36.64 -8.02
CA GLU A 347 -4.08 37.65 -7.74
C GLU A 347 -2.66 37.11 -8.03
N SER A 348 -2.51 35.80 -8.26
CA SER A 348 -1.22 35.15 -8.42
C SER A 348 -0.46 35.69 -9.64
N GLN A 349 0.77 36.17 -9.40
CA GLN A 349 1.71 36.60 -10.43
C GLN A 349 2.85 35.58 -10.64
N VAL A 350 2.73 34.39 -10.05
CA VAL A 350 3.75 33.34 -10.19
C VAL A 350 3.76 32.85 -11.65
N PRO A 351 4.90 32.87 -12.35
CA PRO A 351 4.97 32.41 -13.73
C PRO A 351 4.71 30.91 -13.84
N LEU A 352 4.23 30.48 -15.01
CA LEU A 352 4.12 29.06 -15.31
C LEU A 352 5.50 28.41 -15.27
N SER A 353 5.55 27.19 -14.72
CA SER A 353 6.78 26.40 -14.63
C SER A 353 7.08 25.66 -15.94
N ASN A 354 8.31 25.15 -16.05
CA ASN A 354 8.70 24.24 -17.13
C ASN A 354 7.83 22.99 -17.16
N ILE A 355 7.53 22.49 -18.36
CA ILE A 355 6.67 21.32 -18.58
C ILE A 355 7.41 20.33 -19.49
N HIS A 356 7.43 19.06 -19.10
CA HIS A 356 7.84 17.93 -19.93
C HIS A 356 6.62 17.05 -20.19
N MET A 357 6.33 16.75 -21.46
CA MET A 357 5.20 15.91 -21.86
C MET A 357 5.69 14.74 -22.71
N ILE A 358 5.33 13.53 -22.32
CA ILE A 358 5.69 12.28 -22.98
C ILE A 358 4.45 11.36 -22.98
N ALA A 359 4.15 10.74 -24.11
CA ALA A 359 2.93 9.93 -24.27
C ALA A 359 3.10 8.47 -23.85
N ASN A 360 4.31 7.91 -24.03
CA ASN A 360 4.59 6.49 -23.87
C ASN A 360 5.50 6.23 -22.66
N ALA A 361 5.16 6.80 -21.50
CA ALA A 361 5.87 6.60 -20.25
C ALA A 361 4.89 6.48 -19.09
N THR A 362 5.31 5.79 -18.03
CA THR A 362 4.54 5.66 -16.79
C THR A 362 5.13 6.55 -15.71
N ILE A 363 4.38 6.79 -14.63
CA ILE A 363 4.84 7.62 -13.50
C ILE A 363 5.92 6.89 -12.70
N GLU A 364 5.75 5.59 -12.49
CA GLU A 364 6.63 4.71 -11.72
C GLU A 364 8.04 4.57 -12.32
N ASP A 365 8.14 4.61 -13.65
CA ASP A 365 9.42 4.53 -14.36
C ASP A 365 10.25 5.83 -14.25
N GLN A 366 9.63 6.95 -13.86
CA GLN A 366 10.32 8.24 -13.71
C GLN A 366 10.86 8.42 -12.28
N HIS A 367 11.97 7.75 -11.98
CA HIS A 367 12.57 7.78 -10.65
C HIS A 367 13.08 9.16 -10.23
N GLY A 368 12.95 9.45 -8.93
CA GLY A 368 13.52 10.64 -8.29
C GLY A 368 12.70 11.94 -8.44
N PHE A 369 11.52 11.87 -9.05
CA PHE A 369 10.53 12.94 -9.06
C PHE A 369 9.48 12.73 -7.97
N LEU A 370 8.73 13.79 -7.65
CA LEU A 370 7.49 13.66 -6.87
C LEU A 370 6.45 12.96 -7.74
N GLN A 371 6.19 11.70 -7.43
CA GLN A 371 5.26 10.86 -8.18
C GLN A 371 3.84 11.02 -7.63
N VAL A 372 2.91 11.40 -8.50
CA VAL A 372 1.50 11.60 -8.12
C VAL A 372 0.78 10.26 -8.15
N ASP A 373 0.01 10.01 -7.09
CA ASP A 373 -0.97 8.94 -7.00
C ASP A 373 -2.37 9.51 -7.28
N PHE A 374 -3.13 8.87 -8.16
CA PHE A 374 -4.51 9.25 -8.49
C PHE A 374 -5.46 8.70 -7.44
N ALA A 375 -5.28 9.20 -6.22
CA ALA A 375 -5.77 8.59 -5.02
C ALA A 375 -7.29 8.76 -4.81
N ASN A 376 -7.89 7.74 -4.22
CA ASN A 376 -9.20 7.82 -3.59
C ASN A 376 -9.11 8.61 -2.26
N GLU A 377 -10.21 9.23 -1.83
CA GLU A 377 -10.26 9.91 -0.52
C GLU A 377 -9.91 8.97 0.65
N TYR A 378 -10.23 7.69 0.49
CA TYR A 378 -9.68 6.60 1.27
C TYR A 378 -8.47 6.05 0.52
N ILE A 379 -7.28 6.54 0.86
CA ILE A 379 -6.04 6.16 0.16
C ILE A 379 -5.90 4.63 0.08
N GLY A 380 -5.48 4.15 -1.08
CA GLY A 380 -5.40 2.77 -1.50
C GLY A 380 -6.68 2.29 -2.17
N GLY A 381 -7.74 3.11 -2.16
CA GLY A 381 -8.98 2.87 -2.87
C GLY A 381 -9.50 1.43 -2.71
N GLY A 382 -9.61 0.73 -3.83
CA GLY A 382 -10.06 -0.65 -3.91
C GLY A 382 -8.94 -1.70 -3.77
N VAL A 383 -7.76 -1.39 -3.22
CA VAL A 383 -6.59 -2.30 -3.25
C VAL A 383 -6.91 -3.65 -2.58
N MET A 384 -7.52 -3.63 -1.40
CA MET A 384 -7.99 -4.84 -0.69
C MET A 384 -9.32 -5.38 -1.25
N ASN A 385 -9.95 -4.64 -2.16
CA ASN A 385 -11.24 -4.92 -2.78
C ASN A 385 -11.07 -5.10 -4.29
N GLU A 386 -11.96 -4.51 -5.10
CA GLU A 386 -12.06 -4.76 -6.55
C GLU A 386 -11.22 -3.83 -7.43
N GLY A 387 -10.64 -2.75 -6.91
CA GLY A 387 -9.98 -1.71 -7.72
C GLY A 387 -8.68 -2.21 -8.37
N ILE A 388 -8.41 -1.89 -9.63
CA ILE A 388 -7.18 -2.28 -10.34
C ILE A 388 -6.78 -1.20 -11.35
N VAL A 389 -6.80 0.05 -10.90
CA VAL A 389 -6.34 1.19 -11.69
C VAL A 389 -5.04 1.73 -11.10
N GLN A 390 -4.62 2.93 -11.49
CA GLN A 390 -3.29 3.47 -11.17
C GLN A 390 -2.94 3.41 -9.67
N GLU A 391 -3.85 3.82 -8.78
CA GLU A 391 -3.63 3.76 -7.32
C GLU A 391 -3.44 2.31 -6.83
N GLU A 392 -4.38 1.40 -7.12
CA GLU A 392 -4.28 0.04 -6.60
C GLU A 392 -3.12 -0.75 -7.20
N ILE A 393 -2.77 -0.51 -8.47
CA ILE A 393 -1.59 -1.10 -9.09
C ILE A 393 -0.36 -0.64 -8.33
N ARG A 394 -0.22 0.67 -8.08
CA ARG A 394 0.94 1.23 -7.38
C ARG A 394 1.10 0.69 -5.96
N PHE A 395 0.00 0.35 -5.32
CA PHE A 395 -0.03 -0.24 -3.98
C PHE A 395 0.35 -1.72 -3.93
N THR A 396 0.35 -2.40 -5.08
CA THR A 396 0.62 -3.83 -5.16
C THR A 396 2.02 -4.16 -5.66
N ILE A 397 2.72 -3.21 -6.30
CA ILE A 397 4.04 -3.43 -6.94
C ILE A 397 5.23 -3.01 -6.08
#